data_AF-A0AAU9XBR6-F1
#
_entry.id   AF-A0AAU9XBR6-F1
#
_cell.length_a   1.000
_cell.length_b   1.000
_cell.length_c   1.000
_cell.angle_alpha   90.00
_cell.angle_beta   90.00
_cell.angle_gamma   90.00
#
_symmetry.space_group_name_H-M   'P 1'
#
loop_
_entity.id
_entity.type
_entity.pdbx_description
1 polymer ?
#
loop_
_entity_poly.entity_id
_entity_poly.type
_entity_poly.pdbx_seq_one_letter_code
_entity_poly.pdbx_strand_id
1 'polypeptide(L)'
;MVGSDDKPAIVYDITGFNRSQVVKKLEDIVNDSRYKHKFVFYLGICRVDETLEFCNLFRLKPNPWPKQPGNGEMTVLQDRQFICTSYNQCLVDELNEKYGCKTSLFAEHLEKLFEDNSNIAEYSFVTSEVYILWLFEIARRRVKDSEDATNLKKEYDQLEIDGAITQLIELMKVDSCQFEEIFLKDGTFHCFSGFPSKRQTAIDNIEEKLKSPKKHASQDKDVEKMKQSMSEVYLSEK
;
A
#
# COMPACT_ATOMS: atom_id res chain seq x y z
N MET A 1 -24.17 28.54 14.77
CA MET A 1 -23.82 27.51 15.78
C MET A 1 -22.91 26.52 15.09
N VAL A 2 -21.62 26.54 15.41
CA VAL A 2 -20.63 25.60 14.87
C VAL A 2 -20.75 24.34 15.72
N GLY A 3 -21.40 23.30 15.20
CA GLY A 3 -21.44 22.00 15.87
C GLY A 3 -20.04 21.41 15.87
N SER A 4 -19.31 21.52 16.98
CA SER A 4 -18.15 20.69 17.24
C SER A 4 -18.67 19.27 17.42
N ASP A 5 -18.71 18.53 16.32
CA ASP A 5 -18.91 17.09 16.30
C ASP A 5 -17.65 16.45 16.91
N ASP A 6 -17.48 16.60 18.23
CA ASP A 6 -16.43 15.95 19.03
C ASP A 6 -16.77 14.46 19.07
N LYS A 7 -16.51 13.78 17.95
CA LYS A 7 -16.56 12.33 17.89
C LYS A 7 -15.48 11.82 18.85
N PRO A 8 -15.83 10.92 19.77
CA PRO A 8 -14.86 10.36 20.69
C PRO A 8 -13.73 9.69 19.89
N ALA A 9 -12.51 9.99 20.33
CA ALA A 9 -11.28 9.63 19.65
C ALA A 9 -10.46 8.64 20.49
N ILE A 10 -9.78 7.72 19.82
CA ILE A 10 -8.82 6.80 20.44
C ILE A 10 -7.49 6.95 19.72
N VAL A 11 -6.40 7.05 20.47
CA VAL A 11 -5.05 7.19 19.94
C VAL A 11 -4.23 5.96 20.28
N TYR A 12 -3.52 5.42 19.30
CA TYR A 12 -2.57 4.32 19.46
C TYR A 12 -1.19 4.75 19.00
N ASP A 13 -0.18 4.43 19.80
CA ASP A 13 1.21 4.46 19.36
C ASP A 13 1.53 3.13 18.65
N ILE A 14 2.02 3.22 17.41
CA ILE A 14 2.43 2.07 16.60
C ILE A 14 3.90 2.18 16.17
N THR A 15 4.71 2.97 16.87
CA THR A 15 6.15 3.14 16.60
C THR A 15 6.88 1.81 16.76
N GLY A 16 7.77 1.50 15.83
CA GLY A 16 8.53 0.24 15.81
C GLY A 16 7.71 -0.98 15.42
N PHE A 17 6.50 -0.79 14.91
CA PHE A 17 5.68 -1.92 14.47
C PHE A 17 6.11 -2.36 13.08
N ASN A 18 6.24 -3.67 12.91
CA ASN A 18 6.30 -4.29 11.59
C ASN A 18 4.90 -4.37 10.95
N ARG A 19 4.88 -4.76 9.66
CA ARG A 19 3.69 -4.96 8.84
C ARG A 19 2.60 -5.75 9.56
N SER A 20 2.93 -6.91 10.11
CA SER A 20 1.96 -7.80 10.75
C SER A 20 1.36 -7.17 12.01
N GLN A 21 2.17 -6.46 12.80
CA GLN A 21 1.71 -5.76 14.01
C GLN A 21 0.77 -4.60 13.68
N VAL A 22 1.07 -3.80 12.65
CA VAL A 22 0.17 -2.72 12.21
C VAL A 22 -1.13 -3.27 11.65
N VAL A 23 -1.08 -4.30 10.79
CA VAL A 23 -2.30 -4.97 10.28
C VAL A 23 -3.13 -5.52 11.43
N LYS A 24 -2.50 -6.17 12.42
CA LYS A 24 -3.19 -6.67 13.63
C LYS A 24 -3.88 -5.53 14.38
N LYS A 25 -3.22 -4.38 14.55
CA LYS A 25 -3.81 -3.22 15.21
C LYS A 25 -5.00 -2.66 14.45
N LEU A 26 -4.90 -2.54 13.13
CA LEU A 26 -6.02 -2.11 12.27
C LEU A 26 -7.16 -3.13 12.30
N GLU A 27 -6.85 -4.43 12.33
CA GLU A 27 -7.82 -5.52 12.46
C GLU A 27 -8.57 -5.44 13.81
N ASP A 28 -7.87 -5.17 14.91
CA ASP A 28 -8.49 -4.92 16.22
C ASP A 28 -9.47 -3.75 16.14
N ILE A 29 -9.07 -2.65 15.46
CA ILE A 29 -9.89 -1.44 15.29
C ILE A 29 -11.15 -1.72 14.49
N VAL A 30 -11.06 -2.34 13.31
CA VAL A 30 -12.23 -2.58 12.45
C VAL A 30 -13.22 -3.59 13.05
N ASN A 31 -12.77 -4.41 14.00
CA ASN A 31 -13.61 -5.34 14.76
C ASN A 31 -14.11 -4.78 16.10
N ASP A 32 -13.68 -3.58 16.48
CA ASP A 32 -14.12 -2.91 17.70
C ASP A 32 -15.59 -2.47 17.57
N SER A 33 -16.39 -2.65 18.62
CA SER A 33 -17.79 -2.20 18.63
C SER A 33 -17.90 -0.68 18.39
N ARG A 34 -16.92 0.09 18.87
CA ARG A 34 -16.83 1.55 18.70
C ARG A 34 -16.63 1.96 17.24
N TYR A 35 -16.06 1.10 16.40
CA TYR A 35 -15.95 1.33 14.96
C TYR A 35 -17.33 1.47 14.31
N LYS A 36 -18.27 0.59 14.69
CA LYS A 36 -19.67 0.67 14.24
C LYS A 36 -20.38 1.92 14.76
N HIS A 37 -19.98 2.41 15.93
CA HIS A 37 -20.46 3.67 16.51
C HIS A 37 -19.69 4.91 16.01
N LYS A 38 -18.88 4.77 14.95
CA LYS A 38 -18.20 5.87 14.25
C LYS A 38 -17.23 6.70 15.11
N PHE A 39 -16.60 6.05 16.09
CA PHE A 39 -15.44 6.63 16.81
C PHE A 39 -14.31 6.90 15.83
N VAL A 40 -13.52 7.95 16.06
CA VAL A 40 -12.33 8.24 15.24
C VAL A 40 -11.12 7.58 15.89
N PHE A 41 -10.29 6.94 15.07
CA PHE A 41 -9.08 6.28 15.54
C PHE A 41 -7.85 6.97 14.97
N TYR A 42 -6.85 7.20 15.80
CA TYR A 42 -5.58 7.78 15.43
C TYR A 42 -4.47 6.75 15.66
N LEU A 43 -3.58 6.59 14.68
CA LEU A 43 -2.39 5.77 14.79
C LEU A 43 -1.18 6.68 14.58
N GLY A 44 -0.35 6.82 15.61
CA GLY A 44 0.81 7.69 15.59
C GLY A 44 2.11 6.91 15.54
N ILE A 45 3.09 7.46 14.82
CA ILE A 45 4.48 7.01 14.85
C ILE A 45 5.33 8.18 15.32
N CYS A 46 5.99 8.00 16.46
CA CYS A 46 6.90 8.95 17.07
C CYS A 46 8.27 8.86 16.40
N ARG A 47 9.02 9.97 16.40
CA ARG A 47 10.47 9.85 16.25
C ARG A 47 11.07 9.28 17.52
N VAL A 48 12.15 8.53 17.35
CA VAL A 48 12.92 7.92 18.45
C VAL A 48 13.67 8.98 19.27
N ASP A 49 13.77 10.23 18.81
CA ASP A 49 14.49 11.34 19.48
C ASP A 49 13.69 12.12 20.56
N GLU A 50 12.75 11.43 21.23
CA GLU A 50 12.24 11.75 22.58
C GLU A 50 11.26 12.94 22.77
N THR A 51 10.74 13.59 21.72
CA THR A 51 9.78 14.70 21.93
C THR A 51 8.32 14.29 22.21
N LEU A 52 7.99 12.99 22.16
CA LEU A 52 6.59 12.47 22.24
C LEU A 52 5.63 13.10 21.20
N GLU A 53 6.13 13.84 20.22
CA GLU A 53 5.33 14.36 19.11
C GLU A 53 5.30 13.32 17.99
N PHE A 54 4.09 12.94 17.58
CA PHE A 54 3.90 12.05 16.42
C PHE A 54 4.42 12.75 15.17
N CYS A 55 5.44 12.17 14.54
CA CYS A 55 5.99 12.68 13.30
C CYS A 55 5.13 12.30 12.11
N ASN A 56 4.43 11.18 12.22
CA ASN A 56 3.34 10.80 11.34
C ASN A 56 2.13 10.43 12.17
N LEU A 57 0.99 11.06 11.87
CA LEU A 57 -0.28 10.76 12.50
C LEU A 57 -1.30 10.37 11.43
N PHE A 58 -1.77 9.14 11.52
CA PHE A 58 -2.83 8.60 10.67
C PHE A 58 -4.15 8.71 11.40
N ARG A 59 -5.20 9.04 10.68
CA ARG A 59 -6.56 9.10 11.19
C ARG A 59 -7.47 8.21 10.34
N LEU A 60 -8.07 7.23 10.99
CA LEU A 60 -9.09 6.35 10.45
C LEU A 60 -10.47 6.79 10.93
N LYS A 61 -11.29 7.26 10.00
CA LYS A 61 -12.72 7.52 10.23
C LYS A 61 -13.54 6.33 9.72
N PRO A 62 -14.33 5.66 10.58
CA PRO A 62 -15.19 4.58 10.14
C PRO A 62 -16.24 5.05 9.14
N ASN A 63 -16.36 4.30 8.06
CA ASN A 63 -17.42 4.44 7.07
C ASN A 63 -17.99 3.06 6.72
N PRO A 64 -18.47 2.30 7.73
CA PRO A 64 -18.92 0.93 7.55
C PRO A 64 -20.13 0.89 6.61
N TRP A 65 -20.13 -0.09 5.71
CA TRP A 65 -21.27 -0.37 4.83
C TRP A 65 -21.72 -1.81 5.06
N PRO A 66 -23.02 -2.19 4.96
CA PRO A 66 -23.46 -3.56 5.29
C PRO A 66 -22.69 -4.67 4.58
N LYS A 67 -22.24 -4.41 3.35
CA LYS A 67 -21.47 -5.36 2.53
C LYS A 67 -19.94 -5.24 2.71
N GLN A 68 -19.49 -4.17 3.37
CA GLN A 68 -18.08 -3.90 3.68
C GLN A 68 -17.97 -3.24 5.07
N PRO A 69 -18.21 -4.01 6.16
CA PRO A 69 -18.33 -3.46 7.51
C PRO A 69 -17.03 -2.84 8.06
N GLY A 70 -15.87 -3.20 7.51
CA GLY A 70 -14.57 -2.61 7.87
C GLY A 70 -14.20 -1.38 7.05
N ASN A 71 -15.07 -0.91 6.16
CA ASN A 71 -14.77 0.23 5.31
C ASN A 71 -14.59 1.51 6.14
N GLY A 72 -13.76 2.43 5.64
CA GLY A 72 -13.33 3.62 6.36
C GLY A 72 -12.54 4.56 5.46
N GLU A 73 -12.33 5.77 5.97
CA GLU A 73 -11.52 6.80 5.34
C GLU A 73 -10.22 6.93 6.12
N MET A 74 -9.10 6.64 5.46
CA MET A 74 -7.76 6.85 5.99
C MET A 74 -7.27 8.23 5.56
N THR A 75 -6.69 8.97 6.49
CA THR A 75 -6.13 10.30 6.27
C THR A 75 -4.80 10.43 6.99
N VAL A 76 -3.86 11.18 6.44
CA VAL A 76 -2.53 11.42 7.04
C VAL A 76 -2.39 12.90 7.38
N LEU A 77 -1.81 13.20 8.55
CA LEU A 77 -1.51 14.56 8.95
C LEU A 77 -0.31 15.10 8.15
N GLN A 78 -0.52 16.20 7.42
CA GLN A 78 0.49 16.98 6.72
C GLN A 78 0.25 18.45 7.02
N ASP A 79 1.27 19.22 7.42
CA ASP A 79 1.16 20.67 7.65
C ASP A 79 -0.07 21.08 8.48
N ARG A 80 -0.36 20.31 9.55
CA ARG A 80 -1.50 20.49 10.46
C ARG A 80 -2.88 20.22 9.85
N GLN A 81 -2.96 19.64 8.66
CA GLN A 81 -4.19 19.23 7.99
C GLN A 81 -4.20 17.73 7.72
N PHE A 82 -5.37 17.11 7.84
CA PHE A 82 -5.53 15.71 7.48
C PHE A 82 -5.90 15.60 6.00
N ILE A 83 -4.98 15.06 5.20
CA ILE A 83 -5.16 14.83 3.77
C ILE A 83 -5.76 13.43 3.57
N CYS A 84 -6.76 13.33 2.70
CA CYS A 84 -7.43 12.07 2.40
C CYS A 84 -6.60 11.22 1.44
N THR A 85 -6.23 10.02 1.87
CA THR A 85 -5.49 9.08 1.03
C THR A 85 -6.47 8.44 0.04
N SER A 86 -6.22 8.57 -1.26
CA SER A 86 -7.06 7.93 -2.27
C SER A 86 -6.28 7.53 -3.52
N TYR A 87 -6.75 6.47 -4.16
CA TYR A 87 -6.24 5.94 -5.42
C TYR A 87 -6.67 6.84 -6.59
N ASN A 88 -5.85 7.83 -6.94
CA ASN A 88 -6.15 8.83 -7.97
C ASN A 88 -4.88 9.29 -8.72
N GLN A 89 -5.05 10.21 -9.69
CA GLN A 89 -3.93 10.75 -10.48
C GLN A 89 -2.94 11.56 -9.64
N CYS A 90 -3.40 12.29 -8.63
CA CYS A 90 -2.53 13.07 -7.72
C CYS A 90 -1.53 12.15 -6.99
N LEU A 91 -2.00 11.01 -6.47
CA LEU A 91 -1.14 10.01 -5.84
C LEU A 91 -0.06 9.50 -6.81
N VAL A 92 -0.44 9.24 -8.07
CA VAL A 92 0.51 8.77 -9.08
C VAL A 92 1.50 9.85 -9.46
N ASP A 93 1.06 11.09 -9.63
CA ASP A 93 1.91 12.23 -9.96
C ASP A 93 2.94 12.48 -8.85
N GLU A 94 2.53 12.43 -7.57
CA GLU A 94 3.42 12.57 -6.42
C GLU A 94 4.43 11.42 -6.31
N LEU A 95 4.01 10.18 -6.58
CA LEU A 95 4.92 9.04 -6.65
C LEU A 95 5.93 9.18 -7.79
N ASN A 96 5.47 9.61 -8.98
CA ASN A 96 6.31 9.85 -10.13
C ASN A 96 7.31 10.99 -9.88
N GLU A 97 6.88 12.10 -9.29
CA GLU A 97 7.73 13.23 -8.92
C GLU A 97 8.80 12.79 -7.93
N LYS A 98 8.41 12.05 -6.88
CA LYS A 98 9.34 11.64 -5.83
C LYS A 98 10.35 10.59 -6.28
N TYR A 99 9.90 9.60 -7.05
CA TYR A 99 10.69 8.42 -7.38
C TYR A 99 11.21 8.42 -8.82
N GLY A 100 10.87 9.42 -9.64
CA GLY A 100 11.29 9.50 -11.04
C GLY A 100 10.85 8.28 -11.85
N CYS A 101 9.63 7.81 -11.63
CA CYS A 101 9.04 6.60 -12.21
C CYS A 101 9.77 5.28 -11.87
N LYS A 102 10.70 5.28 -10.91
CA LYS A 102 11.39 4.06 -10.45
C LYS A 102 10.57 3.37 -9.37
N THR A 103 9.80 2.37 -9.75
CA THR A 103 8.96 1.63 -8.80
C THR A 103 9.81 0.75 -7.86
N SER A 104 11.03 0.38 -8.28
CA SER A 104 11.99 -0.39 -7.47
C SER A 104 12.44 0.34 -6.20
N LEU A 105 12.81 1.62 -6.30
CA LEU A 105 13.22 2.43 -5.14
C LEU A 105 12.05 2.64 -4.16
N PHE A 106 10.84 2.83 -4.70
CA PHE A 106 9.65 2.93 -3.88
C PHE A 106 9.35 1.63 -3.14
N ALA A 107 9.48 0.48 -3.82
CA ALA A 107 9.30 -0.83 -3.21
C ALA A 107 10.31 -1.08 -2.08
N GLU A 108 11.58 -0.72 -2.26
CA GLU A 108 12.60 -0.82 -1.21
C GLU A 108 12.23 0.02 0.03
N HIS A 109 11.74 1.24 -0.17
CA HIS A 109 11.30 2.10 0.94
C HIS A 109 10.08 1.53 1.67
N LEU A 110 9.10 0.99 0.94
CA LEU A 110 7.94 0.32 1.54
C LEU A 110 8.34 -0.94 2.31
N GLU A 111 9.27 -1.76 1.79
CA GLU A 111 9.77 -2.96 2.49
C GLU A 111 10.42 -2.58 3.82
N LYS A 112 11.27 -1.54 3.84
CA LYS A 112 11.87 -1.03 5.09
C LYS A 112 10.80 -0.64 6.11
N LEU A 113 9.74 0.06 5.69
CA LEU A 113 8.62 0.41 6.57
C LEU A 113 7.79 -0.81 7.02
N PHE A 114 7.73 -1.86 6.21
CA PHE A 114 7.08 -3.12 6.58
C PHE A 114 7.90 -3.93 7.58
N GLU A 115 9.22 -3.77 7.60
CA GLU A 115 10.10 -4.38 8.61
C GLU A 115 10.03 -3.62 9.93
N ASP A 116 10.18 -2.30 9.89
CA ASP A 116 10.13 -1.41 11.06
C ASP A 116 9.73 0.01 10.61
N ASN A 117 8.66 0.54 11.20
CA ASN A 117 8.14 1.85 10.82
C ASN A 117 8.72 3.04 11.60
N SER A 118 9.68 2.83 12.52
CA SER A 118 10.22 3.90 13.38
C SER A 118 10.84 5.05 12.58
N ASN A 119 11.38 4.76 11.40
CA ASN A 119 12.04 5.75 10.54
C ASN A 119 11.09 6.36 9.49
N ILE A 120 9.77 6.26 9.68
CA ILE A 120 8.81 6.75 8.69
C ILE A 120 8.99 8.23 8.31
N ALA A 121 9.46 9.04 9.26
CA ALA A 121 9.72 10.46 9.08
C ALA A 121 10.88 10.77 8.11
N GLU A 122 11.69 9.78 7.73
CA GLU A 122 12.77 9.91 6.74
C GLU A 122 12.25 9.75 5.29
N TYR A 123 11.05 9.21 5.12
CA TYR A 123 10.43 9.01 3.81
C TYR A 123 9.51 10.16 3.43
N SER A 124 9.22 10.29 2.14
CA SER A 124 8.25 11.25 1.64
C SER A 124 6.84 10.97 2.16
N PHE A 125 6.04 12.03 2.25
CA PHE A 125 4.63 11.97 2.63
C PHE A 125 3.85 10.90 1.83
N VAL A 126 3.97 10.91 0.50
CA VAL A 126 3.31 9.94 -0.39
C VAL A 126 3.65 8.48 -0.08
N THR A 127 4.83 8.21 0.48
CA THR A 127 5.23 6.86 0.91
C THR A 127 4.52 6.45 2.19
N SER A 128 4.37 7.38 3.13
CA SER A 128 3.59 7.18 4.35
C SER A 128 2.11 6.96 4.05
N GLU A 129 1.57 7.67 3.05
CA GLU A 129 0.19 7.49 2.57
C GLU A 129 -0.04 6.09 2.03
N VAL A 130 0.80 5.63 1.09
CA VAL A 130 0.64 4.28 0.53
C VAL A 130 0.85 3.20 1.60
N TYR A 131 1.85 3.37 2.46
CA TYR A 131 2.11 2.47 3.58
C TYR A 131 0.85 2.19 4.40
N ILE A 132 0.22 3.23 4.94
CA ILE A 132 -0.95 3.04 5.80
C ILE A 132 -2.18 2.58 5.01
N LEU A 133 -2.34 3.05 3.77
CA LEU A 133 -3.48 2.72 2.92
C LEU A 133 -3.47 1.22 2.57
N TRP A 134 -2.33 0.67 2.18
CA TRP A 134 -2.20 -0.75 1.86
C TRP A 134 -2.39 -1.66 3.08
N LEU A 135 -1.86 -1.29 4.25
CA LEU A 135 -2.08 -2.05 5.48
C LEU A 135 -3.56 -2.01 5.92
N PHE A 136 -4.24 -0.88 5.70
CA PHE A 136 -5.67 -0.76 5.93
C PHE A 136 -6.49 -1.62 4.96
N GLU A 137 -6.12 -1.70 3.67
CA GLU A 137 -6.78 -2.57 2.69
C GLU A 137 -6.76 -4.05 3.11
N ILE A 138 -5.69 -4.50 3.77
CA ILE A 138 -5.61 -5.85 4.35
C ILE A 138 -6.59 -5.97 5.53
N ALA A 139 -6.47 -5.07 6.52
CA ALA A 139 -7.25 -5.15 7.74
C ALA A 139 -8.76 -5.07 7.50
N ARG A 140 -9.22 -4.22 6.57
CA ARG A 140 -10.65 -4.03 6.27
C ARG A 140 -11.33 -5.23 5.60
N ARG A 141 -10.56 -6.26 5.20
CA ARG A 141 -11.05 -7.57 4.74
C ARG A 141 -11.18 -8.58 5.87
N ARG A 142 -10.53 -8.35 7.02
CA ARG A 142 -10.51 -9.28 8.18
C ARG A 142 -11.58 -8.97 9.22
N VAL A 143 -12.72 -8.43 8.79
CA VAL A 143 -13.83 -8.13 9.69
C VAL A 143 -14.60 -9.41 9.94
N LYS A 144 -14.74 -9.79 11.21
CA LYS A 144 -15.45 -10.98 11.65
C LYS A 144 -16.87 -10.97 11.08
N ASP A 145 -17.29 -12.12 10.56
CA ASP A 145 -18.64 -12.31 10.08
C ASP A 145 -19.65 -12.09 11.20
N SER A 146 -20.73 -11.36 10.87
CA SER A 146 -21.99 -11.50 11.59
C SER A 146 -22.76 -12.68 10.99
N GLU A 147 -23.69 -13.25 11.75
CA GLU A 147 -24.58 -14.31 11.26
C GLU A 147 -25.29 -13.93 9.94
N ASP A 148 -25.57 -12.64 9.74
CA ASP A 148 -26.22 -12.09 8.54
C ASP A 148 -25.25 -11.63 7.42
N ALA A 149 -24.04 -12.17 7.34
CA ALA A 149 -23.06 -11.79 6.32
C ALA A 149 -23.60 -12.01 4.89
N THR A 150 -23.76 -10.92 4.13
CA THR A 150 -24.22 -10.98 2.73
C THR A 150 -23.23 -11.75 1.84
N ASN A 151 -23.72 -12.40 0.77
CA ASN A 151 -22.84 -13.08 -0.20
C ASN A 151 -21.75 -12.16 -0.76
N LEU A 152 -22.09 -10.89 -1.05
CA LEU A 152 -21.11 -9.93 -1.55
C LEU A 152 -20.00 -9.62 -0.54
N LYS A 153 -20.30 -9.65 0.77
CA LYS A 153 -19.26 -9.53 1.82
C LYS A 153 -18.29 -10.70 1.71
N LYS A 154 -18.81 -11.93 1.63
CA LYS A 154 -18.00 -13.15 1.52
C LYS A 154 -17.11 -13.12 0.28
N GLU A 155 -17.62 -12.63 -0.86
CA GLU A 155 -16.81 -12.43 -2.07
C GLU A 155 -15.67 -11.43 -1.86
N TYR A 156 -15.90 -10.32 -1.14
CA TYR A 156 -14.82 -9.38 -0.81
C TYR A 156 -13.79 -10.00 0.12
N ASP A 157 -14.21 -10.78 1.12
CA ASP A 157 -13.33 -11.36 2.13
C ASP A 157 -12.47 -12.51 1.60
N GLN A 158 -12.88 -13.13 0.49
CA GLN A 158 -12.11 -14.15 -0.24
C GLN A 158 -10.97 -13.56 -1.09
N LEU A 159 -10.92 -12.24 -1.29
CA LEU A 159 -9.85 -11.62 -2.06
C LEU A 159 -8.55 -11.64 -1.27
N GLU A 160 -7.52 -12.26 -1.84
CA GLU A 160 -6.16 -12.37 -1.28
C GLU A 160 -5.38 -11.04 -1.39
N ILE A 161 -5.90 -9.95 -0.84
CA ILE A 161 -5.33 -8.60 -0.92
C ILE A 161 -3.92 -8.54 -0.29
N ASP A 162 -3.68 -9.30 0.78
CA ASP A 162 -2.37 -9.40 1.43
C ASP A 162 -1.32 -10.02 0.48
N GLY A 163 -1.69 -11.12 -0.18
CA GLY A 163 -0.89 -11.77 -1.20
C GLY A 163 -0.63 -10.85 -2.40
N ALA A 164 -1.68 -10.19 -2.89
CA ALA A 164 -1.59 -9.24 -4.01
C ALA A 164 -0.63 -8.08 -3.72
N ILE A 165 -0.67 -7.49 -2.52
CA ILE A 165 0.28 -6.44 -2.10
C ILE A 165 1.72 -6.98 -2.11
N THR A 166 1.93 -8.19 -1.58
CA THR A 166 3.26 -8.82 -1.56
C THR A 166 3.80 -9.02 -2.98
N GLN A 167 2.97 -9.52 -3.88
CA GLN A 167 3.31 -9.72 -5.29
C GLN A 167 3.51 -8.41 -6.07
N LEU A 168 2.74 -7.37 -5.76
CA LEU A 168 2.95 -6.02 -6.32
C LEU A 168 4.32 -5.46 -5.94
N ILE A 169 4.75 -5.63 -4.69
CA ILE A 169 6.11 -5.26 -4.25
C ILE A 169 7.15 -5.99 -5.10
N GLU A 170 7.00 -7.30 -5.32
CA GLU A 170 7.92 -8.07 -6.17
C GLU A 170 7.97 -7.56 -7.63
N LEU A 171 6.83 -7.19 -8.21
CA LEU A 171 6.77 -6.60 -9.55
C LEU A 171 7.45 -5.23 -9.62
N MET A 172 7.25 -4.38 -8.60
CA MET A 172 7.87 -3.06 -8.50
C MET A 172 9.39 -3.16 -8.31
N LYS A 173 9.89 -4.12 -7.54
CA LYS A 173 11.33 -4.32 -7.31
C LYS A 173 12.14 -4.57 -8.58
N VAL A 174 11.50 -5.05 -9.64
CA VAL A 174 12.12 -5.28 -10.95
C VAL A 174 11.63 -4.29 -12.02
N ASP A 175 11.00 -3.18 -11.61
CA ASP A 175 10.44 -2.14 -12.47
C ASP A 175 9.53 -2.70 -13.59
N SER A 176 8.81 -3.78 -13.29
CA SER A 176 7.96 -4.49 -14.29
C SER A 176 6.53 -3.97 -14.39
N CYS A 177 6.22 -2.95 -13.61
CA CYS A 177 4.97 -2.22 -13.58
C CYS A 177 5.22 -0.73 -13.29
N GLN A 178 4.27 0.10 -13.69
CA GLN A 178 4.23 1.54 -13.44
C GLN A 178 3.23 1.89 -12.34
N PHE A 179 3.38 3.06 -11.71
CA PHE A 179 2.48 3.50 -10.64
C PHE A 179 1.03 3.61 -11.12
N GLU A 180 0.79 4.06 -12.35
CA GLU A 180 -0.53 4.16 -12.97
C GLU A 180 -1.25 2.80 -13.01
N GLU A 181 -0.51 1.73 -13.30
CA GLU A 181 -1.06 0.37 -13.41
C GLU A 181 -1.53 -0.18 -12.06
N ILE A 182 -1.00 0.34 -10.96
CA ILE A 182 -1.27 -0.12 -9.59
C ILE A 182 -2.30 0.79 -8.89
N PHE A 183 -2.12 2.10 -9.00
CA PHE A 183 -2.82 3.08 -8.18
C PHE A 183 -4.01 3.74 -8.88
N LEU A 184 -4.14 3.68 -10.20
CA LEU A 184 -5.36 4.16 -10.87
C LEU A 184 -6.43 3.08 -10.90
N LYS A 185 -7.69 3.49 -10.74
CA LYS A 185 -8.86 2.60 -10.70
C LYS A 185 -9.00 1.66 -11.91
N ASP A 186 -8.48 2.08 -13.07
CA ASP A 186 -8.51 1.31 -14.31
C ASP A 186 -7.12 0.73 -14.67
N GLY A 187 -6.16 0.83 -13.76
CA GLY A 187 -4.87 0.17 -13.88
C GLY A 187 -4.99 -1.35 -13.84
N THR A 188 -4.15 -2.02 -14.63
CA THR A 188 -4.16 -3.48 -14.83
C THR A 188 -4.02 -4.29 -13.53
N PHE A 189 -3.29 -3.75 -12.56
CA PHE A 189 -2.98 -4.39 -11.28
C PHE A 189 -3.75 -3.77 -10.10
N HIS A 190 -4.72 -2.90 -10.36
CA HIS A 190 -5.47 -2.22 -9.31
C HIS A 190 -6.56 -3.11 -8.68
N CYS A 191 -6.29 -3.67 -7.50
CA CYS A 191 -7.21 -4.56 -6.78
C CYS A 191 -7.95 -3.92 -5.58
N PHE A 192 -7.87 -2.59 -5.40
CA PHE A 192 -8.34 -1.93 -4.16
C PHE A 192 -9.72 -1.28 -4.26
N SER A 193 -10.24 -1.06 -5.48
CA SER A 193 -11.55 -0.46 -5.73
C SER A 193 -12.42 -1.29 -6.68
N GLY A 194 -13.72 -0.97 -6.77
CA GLY A 194 -14.68 -1.70 -7.62
C GLY A 194 -15.20 -3.00 -7.00
N PHE A 195 -15.92 -3.77 -7.82
CA PHE A 195 -16.58 -5.03 -7.46
C PHE A 195 -15.57 -6.18 -7.26
N PRO A 196 -15.93 -7.25 -6.52
CA PRO A 196 -15.04 -8.38 -6.27
C PRO A 196 -14.45 -8.97 -7.55
N SER A 197 -15.25 -9.16 -8.60
CA SER A 197 -14.78 -9.71 -9.88
C SER A 197 -13.66 -8.87 -10.52
N LYS A 198 -13.79 -7.53 -10.56
CA LYS A 198 -12.75 -6.65 -11.11
C LYS A 198 -11.45 -6.76 -10.30
N ARG A 199 -11.57 -6.83 -8.97
CA ARG A 199 -10.42 -6.97 -8.07
C ARG A 199 -9.75 -8.32 -8.25
N GLN A 200 -10.53 -9.40 -8.35
CA GLN A 200 -10.01 -10.74 -8.62
C GLN A 200 -9.26 -10.77 -9.94
N THR A 201 -9.80 -10.19 -11.01
CA THR A 201 -9.08 -10.07 -12.30
C THR A 201 -7.74 -9.33 -12.15
N ALA A 202 -7.69 -8.25 -11.36
CA ALA A 202 -6.43 -7.56 -11.10
C ALA A 202 -5.42 -8.43 -10.32
N ILE A 203 -5.89 -9.23 -9.35
CA ILE A 203 -5.06 -10.21 -8.62
C ILE A 203 -4.53 -11.28 -9.59
N ASP A 204 -5.40 -11.85 -10.43
CA ASP A 204 -5.02 -12.84 -11.43
C ASP A 204 -3.95 -12.28 -12.40
N ASN A 205 -4.12 -11.02 -12.84
CA ASN A 205 -3.13 -10.34 -13.69
C ASN A 205 -1.76 -10.18 -12.99
N ILE A 206 -1.74 -9.87 -11.70
CA ILE A 206 -0.48 -9.78 -10.91
C ILE A 206 0.21 -11.14 -10.91
N GLU A 207 -0.53 -12.22 -10.61
CA GLU A 207 0.01 -13.58 -10.59
C GLU A 207 0.54 -14.02 -11.97
N GLU A 208 -0.21 -13.76 -13.04
CA GLU A 208 0.19 -14.09 -14.40
C GLU A 208 1.46 -13.34 -14.81
N LYS A 209 1.57 -12.06 -14.43
CA LYS A 209 2.77 -11.25 -14.68
C LYS A 209 4.00 -11.82 -13.98
N LEU A 210 3.86 -12.32 -12.75
CA LEU A 210 4.96 -12.97 -12.02
C LEU A 210 5.32 -14.35 -12.57
N LYS A 211 4.35 -15.11 -13.07
CA LYS A 211 4.57 -16.43 -13.71
C LYS A 211 5.23 -16.31 -15.08
N SER A 212 5.10 -15.16 -15.75
CA SER A 212 5.68 -14.91 -17.06
C SER A 212 7.22 -14.86 -16.97
N PRO A 213 7.96 -15.61 -17.82
CA PRO A 213 9.42 -15.61 -17.77
C PRO A 213 9.97 -14.20 -18.00
N LYS A 214 10.81 -13.73 -17.07
CA LYS A 214 11.50 -12.43 -17.15
C LYS A 214 12.25 -12.34 -18.48
N LYS A 215 11.73 -11.57 -19.44
CA LYS A 215 12.38 -11.26 -20.73
C LYS A 215 13.59 -10.30 -20.56
N HIS A 216 14.36 -10.44 -19.48
CA HIS A 216 15.56 -9.63 -19.23
C HIS A 216 16.88 -10.42 -19.21
N ALA A 217 16.87 -11.71 -19.55
CA ALA A 217 18.11 -12.48 -19.71
C ALA A 217 18.72 -12.46 -21.14
N SER A 218 18.09 -11.77 -22.10
CA SER A 218 18.55 -11.74 -23.50
C SER A 218 19.37 -10.51 -23.86
N GLN A 219 19.25 -9.38 -23.15
CA GLN A 219 20.05 -8.18 -23.46
C GLN A 219 21.50 -8.30 -22.93
N ASP A 220 21.72 -8.91 -21.76
CA ASP A 220 23.08 -9.10 -21.24
C ASP A 220 23.88 -10.10 -22.06
N LYS A 221 23.27 -11.19 -22.56
CA LYS A 221 23.97 -12.17 -23.41
C LYS A 221 24.34 -11.60 -24.78
N ASP A 222 23.52 -10.71 -25.33
CA ASP A 222 23.82 -10.06 -26.60
C ASP A 222 24.90 -8.98 -26.44
N VAL A 223 24.91 -8.26 -25.31
CA VAL A 223 25.99 -7.30 -24.97
C VAL A 223 27.31 -8.02 -24.68
N GLU A 224 27.30 -9.15 -23.97
CA GLU A 224 28.51 -9.96 -23.72
C GLU A 224 29.06 -10.55 -25.03
N LYS A 225 28.19 -11.04 -25.92
CA LYS A 225 28.58 -11.49 -27.26
C LYS A 225 29.15 -10.37 -28.12
N MET A 226 28.60 -9.17 -28.04
CA MET A 226 29.12 -8.00 -28.77
C MET A 226 30.49 -7.56 -28.24
N LYS A 227 30.71 -7.62 -26.93
CA LYS A 227 32.02 -7.34 -26.32
C LYS A 227 33.07 -8.39 -26.72
N GLN A 228 32.69 -9.67 -26.75
CA GLN A 228 33.59 -10.74 -27.21
C GLN A 228 33.95 -10.61 -28.69
N SER A 229 32.97 -10.35 -29.57
CA SER A 229 33.23 -10.19 -31.00
C SER A 229 34.08 -8.96 -31.30
N MET A 230 33.89 -7.84 -30.58
CA MET A 230 34.76 -6.67 -30.71
C MET A 230 36.19 -6.94 -30.23
N SER A 231 36.36 -7.71 -29.15
CA SER A 231 37.70 -8.08 -28.65
C SER A 231 38.47 -8.96 -29.65
N GLU A 232 37.78 -9.86 -30.35
CA GLU A 232 38.41 -10.75 -31.34
C GLU A 232 38.87 -10.00 -32.60
N VAL A 233 38.09 -9.01 -33.05
CA VAL A 233 38.47 -8.16 -34.20
C VAL A 233 39.76 -7.37 -33.90
N TYR A 234 39.86 -6.75 -32.72
CA TYR A 234 41.03 -5.96 -32.31
C TYR A 234 42.33 -6.77 -32.13
N LEU A 235 42.23 -8.09 -31.92
CA LEU A 235 43.38 -8.99 -31.82
C LEU A 235 43.82 -9.57 -33.17
N SER A 236 42.97 -9.49 -34.20
CA SER A 236 43.28 -9.97 -35.55
C SER A 236 43.93 -8.91 -36.46
N GLU A 237 43.92 -7.63 -36.03
CA GLU A 237 44.49 -6.49 -36.76
C GLU A 237 45.86 -6.03 -36.22
N LYS A 238 46.51 -6.83 -35.36
CA LYS A 238 47.90 -6.63 -34.90
C LYS A 238 48.81 -7.73 -35.41
#